data_AF-A0A7W3D6G4-F1
#
_entry.id   AF-A0A7W3D6G4-F1
#
_cell.length_a   1.000
_cell.length_b   1.000
_cell.length_c   1.000
_cell.angle_alpha   90.00
_cell.angle_beta   90.00
_cell.angle_gamma   90.00
#
_symmetry.space_group_name_H-M   'P 1'
#
loop_
_entity.id
_entity.type
_entity.pdbx_description
1 polymer ?
#
loop_
_entity_poly.entity_id
_entity_poly.type
_entity_poly.pdbx_seq_one_letter_code
_entity_poly.pdbx_strand_id
1 'polypeptide(L)'
;MSDQFRVVSPEAAELQPILNGLFAEYAARYGDYFSRDAEVELTEWYLAPQGIFVVLERDGEIIATGAYKPYDKDTAEIKRIWTQSTLRKQGLAARVVQELERRALLAGYSRIYLTTGFRQPEAVQLYLRQGYDPQFDIARNPEEYSLPPFDGRLRFTKLLTIAGQAKIARGEKMKTTETIKVVPARYPMRTAGAIVALFVLAVIIQSVAFNPRWEWGVFARWFFDPVILSGLGQTLLLTLIGTLLSVVFGGLLALARLSSSWLLNSLAWGYIWLFRSLPLIVVLIILYNFSYLYDTLTIGIPFTHVQWGSFATINVLGQFSTAVVGLTLVQSAYTAEIIRGGFLGVDHGQYEAAAALGLPAWRRTLRIILPQALRTILPAGFNEIISLAKGTAMVYVLAMPELFYTIQMIYNRTQEVIPLLMVGAVWYLAITSVLSLIQHLVERALARSERRSAINTTRVSRAVKGRRQLTPQEVVHVPLA
;
A
#
# COMPACT_ATOMS: atom_id res chain seq x y z
N MET A 1 -25.87 23.53 -27.67
CA MET A 1 -25.32 22.99 -26.41
C MET A 1 -24.39 24.04 -25.83
N SER A 2 -24.81 24.70 -24.74
CA SER A 2 -24.00 25.75 -24.10
C SER A 2 -23.30 25.17 -22.88
N ASP A 3 -21.97 25.12 -22.91
CA ASP A 3 -21.20 24.75 -21.72
C ASP A 3 -21.20 25.92 -20.73
N GLN A 4 -21.54 25.67 -19.47
CA GLN A 4 -21.64 26.72 -18.45
C GLN A 4 -20.72 26.44 -17.26
N PHE A 5 -20.11 27.49 -16.71
CA PHE A 5 -19.32 27.39 -15.50
C PHE A 5 -20.19 27.66 -14.27
N ARG A 6 -20.17 26.74 -13.31
CA ARG A 6 -20.85 26.88 -12.02
C ARG A 6 -19.83 26.83 -10.88
N VAL A 7 -20.03 27.67 -9.86
CA VAL A 7 -19.29 27.57 -8.60
C VAL A 7 -20.00 26.56 -7.72
N VAL A 8 -19.25 25.64 -7.15
CA VAL A 8 -19.78 24.59 -6.27
C VAL A 8 -18.96 24.54 -5.00
N SER A 9 -19.59 24.10 -3.91
CA SER A 9 -18.84 23.75 -2.70
C SER A 9 -17.95 22.53 -3.01
N PRO A 10 -16.70 22.47 -2.51
CA PRO A 10 -15.88 21.27 -2.65
C PRO A 10 -16.48 20.03 -1.97
N GLU A 11 -17.46 20.23 -1.07
CA GLU A 11 -18.21 19.18 -0.36
C GLU A 11 -19.54 18.81 -1.04
N ALA A 12 -19.84 19.36 -2.22
CA ALA A 12 -21.06 19.04 -2.93
C ALA A 12 -21.10 17.54 -3.30
N ALA A 13 -22.19 16.84 -2.96
CA ALA A 13 -22.33 15.40 -3.16
C ALA A 13 -22.14 14.96 -4.63
N GLU A 14 -22.51 15.82 -5.57
CA GLU A 14 -22.33 15.65 -7.01
C GLU A 14 -20.85 15.58 -7.46
N LEU A 15 -19.90 16.12 -6.67
CA LEU A 15 -18.47 16.06 -6.97
C LEU A 15 -17.80 14.76 -6.51
N GLN A 16 -18.38 14.06 -5.53
CA GLN A 16 -17.78 12.85 -4.96
C GLN A 16 -17.41 11.78 -6.01
N PRO A 17 -18.28 11.41 -6.98
CA PRO A 17 -17.90 10.43 -7.99
C PRO A 17 -16.76 10.92 -8.90
N ILE A 18 -16.69 12.24 -9.15
CA ILE A 18 -15.67 12.86 -10.01
C ILE A 18 -14.32 12.88 -9.31
N LEU A 19 -14.30 13.29 -8.03
CA LEU A 19 -13.10 13.29 -7.21
C LEU A 19 -12.57 11.86 -7.01
N ASN A 20 -13.45 10.88 -6.77
CA ASN A 20 -13.07 9.48 -6.69
C ASN A 20 -12.44 9.00 -8.02
N GLY A 21 -13.01 9.38 -9.16
CA GLY A 21 -12.44 9.10 -10.48
C GLY A 21 -11.07 9.74 -10.70
N LEU A 22 -10.91 11.01 -10.32
CA LEU A 22 -9.62 11.73 -10.36
C LEU A 22 -8.56 11.00 -9.52
N PHE A 23 -8.89 10.61 -8.28
CA PHE A 23 -7.96 9.90 -7.41
C PHE A 23 -7.63 8.49 -7.93
N ALA A 24 -8.61 7.80 -8.53
CA ALA A 24 -8.37 6.50 -9.17
C ALA A 24 -7.40 6.62 -10.35
N GLU A 25 -7.52 7.66 -11.19
CA GLU A 25 -6.57 7.92 -12.28
C GLU A 25 -5.15 8.23 -11.75
N TYR A 26 -5.05 8.93 -10.63
CA TYR A 26 -3.77 9.20 -9.96
C TYR A 26 -3.15 7.92 -9.41
N ALA A 27 -3.94 7.09 -8.71
CA ALA A 27 -3.49 5.81 -8.17
C ALA A 27 -3.05 4.84 -9.28
N ALA A 28 -3.75 4.81 -10.41
CA ALA A 28 -3.36 3.99 -11.56
C ALA A 28 -2.00 4.41 -12.17
N ARG A 29 -1.66 5.71 -12.09
CA ARG A 29 -0.43 6.26 -12.70
C ARG A 29 0.78 6.23 -11.76
N TYR A 30 0.54 6.42 -10.46
CA TYR A 30 1.59 6.64 -9.45
C TYR A 30 1.59 5.61 -8.30
N GLY A 31 0.59 4.72 -8.22
CA GLY A 31 0.45 3.81 -7.08
C GLY A 31 0.31 4.58 -5.76
N ASP A 32 1.13 4.24 -4.77
CA ASP A 32 1.21 4.88 -3.46
C ASP A 32 2.27 6.01 -3.39
N TYR A 33 2.88 6.40 -4.52
CA TYR A 33 4.02 7.33 -4.52
C TYR A 33 3.66 8.70 -3.89
N PHE A 34 2.52 9.29 -4.25
CA PHE A 34 2.08 10.57 -3.69
C PHE A 34 1.21 10.44 -2.42
N SER A 35 0.84 9.22 -2.00
CA SER A 35 -0.04 9.04 -0.83
C SER A 35 0.70 9.21 0.49
N ARG A 36 2.03 9.03 0.51
CA ARG A 36 2.87 9.19 1.72
C ARG A 36 3.07 10.65 2.12
N ASP A 37 2.95 11.57 1.17
CA ASP A 37 3.12 13.02 1.34
C ASP A 37 1.82 13.80 1.03
N ALA A 38 0.66 13.17 1.27
CA ALA A 38 -0.63 13.82 1.06
C ALA A 38 -0.75 15.03 2.00
N GLU A 39 -0.70 16.23 1.43
CA GLU A 39 -0.93 17.48 2.17
C GLU A 39 -2.34 17.47 2.75
N VAL A 40 -2.47 17.78 4.04
CA VAL A 40 -3.77 18.04 4.67
C VAL A 40 -4.32 19.33 4.05
N GLU A 41 -5.33 19.20 3.20
CA GLU A 41 -6.01 20.34 2.57
C GLU A 41 -7.33 20.63 3.29
N LEU A 42 -7.54 21.88 3.71
CA LEU A 42 -8.79 22.34 4.30
C LEU A 42 -9.78 22.75 3.20
N THR A 43 -11.05 22.32 3.32
CA THR A 43 -12.14 22.72 2.40
C THR A 43 -12.23 24.25 2.27
N GLU A 44 -12.04 24.97 3.38
CA GLU A 44 -12.15 26.42 3.50
C GLU A 44 -11.20 27.20 2.56
N TRP A 45 -10.10 26.58 2.12
CA TRP A 45 -9.16 27.21 1.19
C TRP A 45 -9.71 27.34 -0.22
N TYR A 46 -10.77 26.60 -0.55
CA TYR A 46 -11.40 26.60 -1.88
C TYR A 46 -12.73 27.37 -1.90
N LEU A 47 -13.07 28.05 -0.81
CA LEU A 47 -14.26 28.89 -0.70
C LEU A 47 -13.90 30.37 -0.88
N ALA A 48 -14.85 31.13 -1.40
CA ALA A 48 -14.72 32.59 -1.52
C ALA A 48 -14.54 33.22 -0.12
N PRO A 49 -13.79 34.33 0.02
CA PRO A 49 -13.21 35.16 -1.05
C PRO A 49 -11.81 34.70 -1.53
N GLN A 50 -11.15 33.82 -0.81
CA GLN A 50 -9.73 33.48 -1.01
C GLN A 50 -9.50 32.37 -2.04
N GLY A 51 -10.45 31.45 -2.22
CA GLY A 51 -10.39 30.35 -3.15
C GLY A 51 -11.66 30.19 -3.96
N ILE A 52 -11.62 29.28 -4.92
CA ILE A 52 -12.82 28.89 -5.66
C ILE A 52 -12.72 27.45 -6.14
N PHE A 53 -13.88 26.82 -6.27
CA PHE A 53 -14.04 25.57 -6.98
C PHE A 53 -15.07 25.75 -8.08
N VAL A 54 -14.69 25.44 -9.32
CA VAL A 54 -15.58 25.56 -10.49
C VAL A 54 -15.75 24.22 -11.19
N VAL A 55 -16.95 24.03 -11.71
CA VAL A 55 -17.30 22.93 -12.62
C VAL A 55 -17.70 23.50 -13.97
N LEU A 56 -17.37 22.78 -15.03
CA LEU A 56 -17.88 23.03 -16.37
C LEU A 56 -18.95 21.98 -16.66
N GLU A 57 -20.16 22.45 -16.95
CA GLU A 57 -21.33 21.61 -17.19
C GLU A 57 -21.75 21.66 -18.65
N ARG A 58 -22.22 20.52 -19.16
CA ARG A 58 -22.87 20.37 -20.46
C ARG A 58 -24.08 19.48 -20.28
N ASP A 59 -25.25 19.99 -20.65
CA ASP A 59 -26.53 19.29 -20.58
C ASP A 59 -26.85 18.71 -19.18
N GLY A 60 -26.45 19.43 -18.12
CA GLY A 60 -26.66 19.03 -16.72
C GLY A 60 -25.61 18.08 -16.15
N GLU A 61 -24.62 17.65 -16.94
CA GLU A 61 -23.52 16.80 -16.48
C GLU A 61 -22.21 17.60 -16.32
N ILE A 62 -21.45 17.30 -15.26
CA ILE A 62 -20.13 17.90 -15.02
C ILE A 62 -19.09 17.19 -15.90
N ILE A 63 -18.56 17.93 -16.87
CA ILE A 63 -17.61 17.41 -17.87
C ILE A 63 -16.15 17.80 -17.57
N ALA A 64 -15.92 18.82 -16.74
CA ALA A 64 -14.60 19.21 -16.27
C ALA A 64 -14.67 19.97 -14.93
N THR A 65 -13.58 19.95 -14.16
CA THR A 65 -13.48 20.64 -12.88
C THR A 65 -12.12 21.30 -12.72
N GLY A 66 -12.06 22.31 -11.84
CA GLY A 66 -10.82 22.96 -11.44
C GLY A 66 -11.04 23.87 -10.23
N ALA A 67 -9.98 24.12 -9.48
CA ALA A 67 -10.03 24.95 -8.30
C ALA A 67 -8.76 25.78 -8.16
N TYR A 68 -8.84 26.90 -7.44
CA TYR A 68 -7.64 27.54 -6.91
C TYR A 68 -7.79 27.80 -5.41
N LYS A 69 -6.65 27.84 -4.72
CA LYS A 69 -6.52 28.22 -3.31
C LYS A 69 -5.41 29.28 -3.14
N PRO A 70 -5.40 30.06 -2.05
CA PRO A 70 -4.29 30.95 -1.77
C PRO A 70 -2.98 30.16 -1.61
N TYR A 71 -1.91 30.62 -2.26
CA TYR A 71 -0.54 30.15 -2.01
C TYR A 71 0.21 31.17 -1.12
N ASP A 72 0.13 32.44 -1.50
CA ASP A 72 0.58 33.59 -0.71
C ASP A 72 -0.37 34.78 -0.97
N LYS A 73 0.03 35.99 -0.54
CA LYS A 73 -0.81 37.20 -0.69
C LYS A 73 -1.11 37.58 -2.14
N ASP A 74 -0.23 37.22 -3.08
CA ASP A 74 -0.27 37.67 -4.47
C ASP A 74 -0.43 36.49 -5.46
N THR A 75 -0.29 35.24 -4.98
CA THR A 75 -0.24 34.03 -5.79
C THR A 75 -1.38 33.07 -5.42
N ALA A 76 -2.12 32.63 -6.44
CA ALA A 76 -3.09 31.53 -6.31
C ALA A 76 -2.49 30.22 -6.82
N GLU A 77 -2.70 29.13 -6.09
CA GLU A 77 -2.36 27.78 -6.51
C GLU A 77 -3.54 27.10 -7.20
N ILE A 78 -3.41 26.76 -8.49
CA ILE A 78 -4.42 25.97 -9.20
C ILE A 78 -4.25 24.48 -8.86
N LYS A 79 -5.36 23.85 -8.48
CA LYS A 79 -5.46 22.42 -8.18
C LYS A 79 -6.72 21.80 -8.78
N ARG A 80 -6.82 20.47 -8.65
CA ARG A 80 -8.02 19.67 -8.95
C ARG A 80 -8.53 19.84 -10.38
N ILE A 81 -7.61 20.05 -11.32
CA ILE A 81 -7.94 20.06 -12.76
C ILE A 81 -8.27 18.64 -13.17
N TRP A 82 -9.51 18.43 -13.61
CA TRP A 82 -9.96 17.17 -14.17
C TRP A 82 -10.85 17.39 -15.39
N THR A 83 -10.80 16.43 -16.31
CA THR A 83 -11.68 16.39 -17.48
C THR A 83 -12.11 14.95 -17.73
N GLN A 84 -13.40 14.76 -18.02
CA GLN A 84 -13.97 13.46 -18.34
C GLN A 84 -13.20 12.81 -19.50
N SER A 85 -12.80 11.55 -19.31
CA SER A 85 -11.88 10.84 -20.21
C SER A 85 -12.39 10.74 -21.65
N THR A 86 -13.70 10.53 -21.83
CA THR A 86 -14.39 10.42 -23.13
C THR A 86 -14.47 11.76 -23.88
N LEU A 87 -14.34 12.89 -23.19
CA LEU A 87 -14.43 14.24 -23.75
C LEU A 87 -13.08 14.97 -23.83
N ARG A 88 -11.97 14.25 -23.58
CA ARG A 88 -10.62 14.80 -23.72
C ARG A 88 -10.34 15.21 -25.17
N LYS A 89 -9.34 16.07 -25.34
CA LYS A 89 -8.93 16.67 -26.64
C LYS A 89 -9.92 17.67 -27.24
N GLN A 90 -10.99 18.05 -26.53
CA GLN A 90 -11.91 19.13 -26.92
C GLN A 90 -11.54 20.50 -26.34
N GLY A 91 -10.36 20.64 -25.71
CA GLY A 91 -9.91 21.90 -25.10
C GLY A 91 -10.58 22.25 -23.76
N LEU A 92 -11.34 21.35 -23.14
CA LEU A 92 -12.06 21.61 -21.89
C LEU A 92 -11.13 22.03 -20.74
N ALA A 93 -9.99 21.33 -20.57
CA ALA A 93 -9.00 21.66 -19.54
C ALA A 93 -8.42 23.07 -19.74
N ALA A 94 -8.22 23.48 -21.00
CA ALA A 94 -7.74 24.81 -21.32
C ALA A 94 -8.76 25.90 -20.91
N ARG A 95 -10.04 25.65 -21.15
CA ARG A 95 -11.13 26.55 -20.73
C ARG A 95 -11.23 26.67 -19.22
N VAL A 96 -11.10 25.55 -18.48
CA VAL A 96 -11.10 25.57 -17.01
C VAL A 96 -9.93 26.41 -16.48
N VAL A 97 -8.71 26.18 -16.99
CA VAL A 97 -7.53 26.95 -16.58
C VAL A 97 -7.72 28.45 -16.84
N GLN A 98 -8.22 28.83 -18.01
CA GLN A 98 -8.47 30.24 -18.35
C GLN A 98 -9.53 30.89 -17.45
N GLU A 99 -10.59 30.17 -17.09
CA GLU A 99 -11.61 30.69 -16.18
C GLU A 99 -11.07 30.84 -14.76
N LEU A 100 -10.22 29.91 -14.29
CA LEU A 100 -9.54 30.03 -13.01
C LEU A 100 -8.58 31.23 -12.99
N GLU A 101 -7.80 31.44 -14.07
CA GLU A 101 -6.92 32.62 -14.22
C GLU A 101 -7.71 33.92 -14.15
N ARG A 102 -8.84 33.99 -14.87
CA ARG A 102 -9.72 35.17 -14.88
C ARG A 102 -10.24 35.46 -13.48
N ARG A 103 -10.71 34.45 -12.77
CA ARG A 103 -11.28 34.61 -11.41
C ARG A 103 -10.22 34.91 -10.37
N ALA A 104 -9.04 34.30 -10.47
CA ALA A 104 -7.92 34.62 -9.60
C ALA A 104 -7.49 36.09 -9.77
N LEU A 105 -7.43 36.59 -11.01
CA LEU A 105 -7.14 38.00 -11.29
C LEU A 105 -8.21 38.93 -10.69
N LEU A 106 -9.50 38.58 -10.84
CA LEU A 106 -10.61 39.34 -10.24
C LEU A 106 -10.58 39.32 -8.70
N ALA A 107 -10.07 38.25 -8.10
CA ALA A 107 -9.87 38.13 -6.65
C ALA A 107 -8.61 38.87 -6.14
N GLY A 108 -7.84 39.51 -7.03
CA GLY A 108 -6.67 40.31 -6.68
C GLY A 108 -5.32 39.59 -6.78
N TYR A 109 -5.30 38.34 -7.23
CA TYR A 109 -4.03 37.62 -7.45
C TYR A 109 -3.31 38.12 -8.71
N SER A 110 -2.00 38.25 -8.62
CA SER A 110 -1.13 38.68 -9.74
C SER A 110 -0.32 37.52 -10.33
N ARG A 111 -0.31 36.35 -9.68
CA ARG A 111 0.43 35.16 -10.11
C ARG A 111 -0.38 33.88 -9.94
N ILE A 112 -0.13 32.92 -10.82
CA ILE A 112 -0.56 31.53 -10.64
C ILE A 112 0.66 30.64 -10.42
N TYR A 113 0.53 29.73 -9.45
CA TYR A 113 1.38 28.59 -9.25
C TYR A 113 0.56 27.30 -9.50
N LEU A 114 1.16 26.29 -10.10
CA LEU A 114 0.54 24.96 -10.17
C LEU A 114 1.58 23.86 -10.22
N THR A 115 1.15 22.65 -9.87
CA THR A 115 1.99 21.45 -9.96
C THR A 115 1.29 20.34 -10.72
N THR A 116 2.08 19.52 -11.41
CA THR A 116 1.63 18.29 -12.06
C THR A 116 2.64 17.19 -11.79
N GLY A 117 2.22 15.93 -11.79
CA GLY A 117 3.14 14.82 -11.56
C GLY A 117 4.04 14.52 -12.77
N PHE A 118 5.20 13.95 -12.51
CA PHE A 118 6.23 13.65 -13.50
C PHE A 118 5.80 12.69 -14.63
N ARG A 119 4.73 11.92 -14.48
CA ARG A 119 4.15 11.06 -15.53
C ARG A 119 2.96 11.68 -16.25
N GLN A 120 2.79 13.00 -16.21
CA GLN A 120 1.67 13.72 -16.86
C GLN A 120 2.13 14.59 -18.05
N PRO A 121 2.58 13.98 -19.17
CA PRO A 121 3.01 14.75 -20.34
C PRO A 121 1.86 15.57 -20.96
N GLU A 122 0.62 15.11 -20.84
CA GLU A 122 -0.55 15.82 -21.37
C GLU A 122 -0.80 17.13 -20.62
N ALA A 123 -0.61 17.13 -19.29
CA ALA A 123 -0.75 18.31 -18.46
C ALA A 123 0.41 19.30 -18.68
N VAL A 124 1.65 18.78 -18.77
CA VAL A 124 2.83 19.60 -19.14
C VAL A 124 2.60 20.34 -20.45
N GLN A 125 2.12 19.65 -21.50
CA GLN A 125 1.83 20.28 -22.79
C GLN A 125 0.69 21.31 -22.70
N LEU A 126 -0.34 21.03 -21.89
CA LEU A 126 -1.43 21.98 -21.66
C LEU A 126 -0.91 23.29 -21.05
N TYR A 127 -0.14 23.22 -19.97
CA TYR A 127 0.33 24.41 -19.27
C TYR A 127 1.33 25.21 -20.11
N LEU A 128 2.23 24.55 -20.83
CA LEU A 128 3.12 25.22 -21.78
C LEU A 128 2.34 25.98 -22.86
N ARG A 129 1.27 25.39 -23.41
CA ARG A 129 0.40 26.07 -24.39
C ARG A 129 -0.37 27.24 -23.80
N GLN A 130 -0.68 27.18 -22.51
CA GLN A 130 -1.33 28.28 -21.78
C GLN A 130 -0.34 29.36 -21.32
N GLY A 131 0.94 29.26 -21.69
CA GLY A 131 1.96 30.26 -21.38
C GLY A 131 2.45 30.21 -19.94
N TYR A 132 2.44 29.03 -19.32
CA TYR A 132 3.10 28.83 -18.03
C TYR A 132 4.59 28.57 -18.23
N ASP A 133 5.39 29.20 -17.39
CA ASP A 133 6.83 29.00 -17.34
C ASP A 133 7.17 27.76 -16.49
N PRO A 134 7.80 26.72 -17.08
CA PRO A 134 8.22 25.54 -16.34
C PRO A 134 9.40 25.89 -15.42
N GLN A 135 9.32 25.49 -14.16
CA GLN A 135 10.40 25.63 -13.18
C GLN A 135 11.30 24.37 -13.13
N PHE A 136 11.38 23.66 -14.26
CA PHE A 136 12.12 22.41 -14.43
C PHE A 136 12.59 22.27 -15.89
N ASP A 137 13.53 21.36 -16.13
CA ASP A 137 14.05 21.07 -17.46
C ASP A 137 13.10 20.13 -18.23
N ILE A 138 12.47 20.67 -19.26
CA ILE A 138 11.52 19.95 -20.12
C ILE A 138 12.19 18.90 -21.03
N ALA A 139 13.50 18.99 -21.26
CA ALA A 139 14.23 18.05 -22.10
C ALA A 139 14.72 16.81 -21.32
N ARG A 140 14.65 16.87 -19.98
CA ARG A 140 15.08 15.80 -19.09
C ARG A 140 14.08 14.64 -19.07
N ASN A 141 14.58 13.42 -18.83
CA ASN A 141 13.71 12.25 -18.63
C ASN A 141 12.79 12.48 -17.41
N PRO A 142 11.45 12.43 -17.58
CA PRO A 142 10.53 12.73 -16.49
C PRO A 142 10.66 11.80 -15.27
N GLU A 143 11.06 10.54 -15.47
CA GLU A 143 11.26 9.59 -14.36
C GLU A 143 12.36 10.04 -13.39
N GLU A 144 13.32 10.85 -13.83
CA GLU A 144 14.37 11.37 -12.93
C GLU A 144 13.80 12.32 -11.87
N TYR A 145 12.67 12.98 -12.15
CA TYR A 145 11.98 13.81 -11.17
C TYR A 145 11.31 12.99 -10.05
N SER A 146 11.27 11.66 -10.15
CA SER A 146 10.80 10.78 -9.08
C SER A 146 11.87 10.47 -8.02
N LEU A 147 13.13 10.84 -8.27
CA LEU A 147 14.26 10.52 -7.41
C LEU A 147 14.71 11.76 -6.62
N PRO A 148 15.21 11.59 -5.38
CA PRO A 148 15.85 12.68 -4.65
C PRO A 148 16.95 13.36 -5.47
N PRO A 149 17.03 14.71 -5.49
CA PRO A 149 16.37 15.65 -4.57
C PRO A 149 14.94 16.08 -4.98
N PHE A 150 14.39 15.54 -6.06
CA PHE A 150 13.06 15.90 -6.56
C PHE A 150 11.96 15.13 -5.82
N ASP A 151 10.73 15.68 -5.85
CA ASP A 151 9.55 15.17 -5.15
C ASP A 151 8.45 14.67 -6.11
N GLY A 152 8.80 14.46 -7.38
CA GLY A 152 7.87 14.05 -8.42
C GLY A 152 6.92 15.15 -8.91
N ARG A 153 6.92 16.34 -8.31
CA ARG A 153 6.02 17.44 -8.66
C ARG A 153 6.71 18.43 -9.60
N LEU A 154 6.28 18.45 -10.86
CA LEU A 154 6.69 19.40 -11.88
C LEU A 154 5.95 20.73 -11.66
N ARG A 155 6.71 21.80 -11.47
CA ARG A 155 6.20 23.11 -11.03
C ARG A 155 6.12 24.09 -12.19
N PHE A 156 5.05 24.88 -12.21
CA PHE A 156 4.81 25.92 -13.20
C PHE A 156 4.39 27.22 -12.53
N THR A 157 4.76 28.34 -13.15
CA THR A 157 4.34 29.68 -12.71
C THR A 157 3.86 30.50 -13.90
N LYS A 158 2.94 31.43 -13.65
CA LYS A 158 2.48 32.39 -14.67
C LYS A 158 2.14 33.73 -14.03
N LEU A 159 2.57 34.82 -14.64
CA LEU A 159 2.14 36.17 -14.27
C LEU A 159 0.77 36.48 -14.89
N LEU A 160 -0.18 36.91 -14.06
CA LEU A 160 -1.49 37.37 -14.49
C LEU A 160 -1.39 38.86 -14.81
N THR A 161 -1.20 39.21 -16.08
CA THR A 161 -1.26 40.60 -16.54
C THR A 161 -2.62 40.89 -17.18
N ILE A 162 -3.24 42.02 -16.82
CA ILE A 162 -4.46 42.55 -17.47
C ILE A 162 -4.27 42.68 -19.00
N ALA A 163 -3.02 42.86 -19.45
CA ALA A 163 -2.63 43.02 -20.85
C ALA A 163 -2.58 41.71 -21.69
N GLY A 164 -2.93 40.54 -21.13
CA GLY A 164 -2.82 39.24 -21.80
C GLY A 164 -3.68 39.06 -23.07
N GLN A 165 -4.62 39.98 -23.35
CA GLN A 165 -5.46 39.96 -24.56
C GLN A 165 -5.06 40.97 -25.65
N ALA A 166 -4.04 41.82 -25.44
CA ALA A 166 -3.65 42.84 -26.43
C ALA A 166 -2.43 42.45 -27.31
N LYS A 167 -1.93 41.21 -27.20
CA LYS A 167 -0.61 40.82 -27.73
C LYS A 167 -0.62 40.20 -29.15
N ILE A 168 -1.54 40.64 -30.02
CA ILE A 168 -1.48 40.39 -31.48
C ILE A 168 -1.29 41.69 -32.28
N ALA A 169 -1.45 42.88 -31.70
CA ALA A 169 -1.58 44.10 -32.52
C ALA A 169 -0.36 45.05 -32.55
N ARG A 170 0.63 44.97 -31.66
CA ARG A 170 1.77 45.91 -31.72
C ARG A 170 3.08 45.23 -31.35
N GLY A 171 3.93 45.08 -32.37
CA GLY A 171 5.32 44.70 -32.20
C GLY A 171 6.05 45.77 -31.40
N GLU A 172 6.51 45.41 -30.21
CA GLU A 172 7.47 46.20 -29.46
C GLU A 172 8.44 45.31 -28.68
N LYS A 173 9.67 45.80 -28.61
CA LYS A 173 10.92 45.09 -28.37
C LYS A 173 10.98 44.34 -27.04
N MET A 174 11.53 43.12 -27.09
CA MET A 174 12.03 42.39 -25.94
C MET A 174 13.01 43.26 -25.13
N LYS A 175 12.67 43.54 -23.87
CA LYS A 175 13.61 44.01 -22.86
C LYS A 175 14.02 42.83 -21.98
N THR A 176 15.31 42.52 -22.10
CA THR A 176 16.27 41.99 -21.13
C THR A 176 15.76 40.94 -20.14
N THR A 177 16.20 39.71 -20.36
CA THR A 177 16.24 38.60 -19.40
C THR A 177 16.89 39.06 -18.08
N GLU A 178 16.09 39.31 -17.04
CA GLU A 178 16.60 39.23 -15.67
C GLU A 178 16.67 37.74 -15.30
N THR A 179 17.88 37.21 -15.22
CA THR A 179 18.15 35.90 -14.66
C THR A 179 17.76 35.93 -13.18
N ILE A 180 16.62 35.34 -12.86
CA ILE A 180 16.14 35.16 -11.49
C ILE A 180 17.25 34.44 -10.71
N LYS A 181 17.86 35.14 -9.77
CA LYS A 181 18.80 34.56 -8.80
C LYS A 181 18.01 33.57 -7.96
N VAL A 182 18.15 32.28 -8.26
CA VAL A 182 17.56 31.18 -7.47
C VAL A 182 18.10 31.28 -6.04
N VAL A 183 17.31 31.87 -5.15
CA VAL A 183 17.58 31.85 -3.71
C VAL A 183 17.01 30.53 -3.20
N PRO A 184 17.84 29.63 -2.63
CA PRO A 184 17.35 28.36 -2.11
C PRO A 184 16.31 28.62 -1.02
N ALA A 185 15.13 27.99 -1.16
CA ALA A 185 14.10 28.01 -0.13
C ALA A 185 14.67 27.44 1.16
N ARG A 186 14.77 28.28 2.20
CA ARG A 186 15.17 27.84 3.54
C ARG A 186 13.97 27.11 4.15
N TYR A 187 14.16 25.87 4.60
CA TYR A 187 13.15 25.09 5.30
C TYR A 187 13.48 25.04 6.81
N PRO A 188 13.37 26.16 7.55
CA PRO A 188 13.77 26.21 8.96
C PRO A 188 13.00 25.21 9.83
N MET A 189 11.76 24.88 9.45
CA MET A 189 10.97 23.86 10.15
C MET A 189 11.46 22.43 9.93
N ARG A 190 12.08 22.13 8.77
CA ARG A 190 12.72 20.82 8.55
C ARG A 190 14.00 20.69 9.36
N THR A 191 14.81 21.75 9.43
CA THR A 191 16.01 21.76 10.27
C THR A 191 15.64 21.74 11.76
N ALA A 192 14.62 22.49 12.17
CA ALA A 192 14.09 22.42 13.53
C ALA A 192 13.55 21.02 13.85
N GLY A 193 12.78 20.42 12.95
CA GLY A 193 12.29 19.04 13.10
C GLY A 193 13.42 18.02 13.18
N ALA A 194 14.47 18.16 12.34
CA ALA A 194 15.64 17.29 12.39
C ALA A 194 16.43 17.47 13.69
N ILE A 195 16.61 18.71 14.16
CA ILE A 195 17.26 19.00 15.45
C ILE A 195 16.45 18.40 16.60
N VAL A 196 15.12 18.56 16.59
CA VAL A 196 14.24 17.97 17.61
C VAL A 196 14.31 16.44 17.55
N ALA A 197 14.28 15.83 16.37
CA ALA A 197 14.40 14.39 16.22
C ALA A 197 15.76 13.86 16.72
N LEU A 198 16.85 14.55 16.38
CA LEU A 198 18.20 14.23 16.87
C LEU A 198 18.31 14.42 18.38
N PHE A 199 17.69 15.47 18.93
CA PHE A 199 17.63 15.70 20.37
C PHE A 199 16.85 14.59 21.08
N VAL A 200 15.66 14.21 20.58
CA VAL A 200 14.89 13.09 21.11
C VAL A 200 15.68 11.79 21.03
N LEU A 201 16.33 11.52 19.91
CA LEU A 201 17.19 10.36 19.74
C LEU A 201 18.36 10.38 20.73
N ALA A 202 19.01 11.53 20.93
CA ALA A 202 20.07 11.70 21.91
C ALA A 202 19.57 11.48 23.34
N VAL A 203 18.39 11.97 23.70
CA VAL A 203 17.75 11.73 25.01
C VAL A 203 17.45 10.25 25.21
N ILE A 204 16.94 9.56 24.18
CA ILE A 204 16.70 8.11 24.23
C ILE A 204 18.01 7.35 24.41
N ILE A 205 19.04 7.64 23.60
CA ILE A 205 20.36 7.01 23.70
C ILE A 205 20.96 7.28 25.08
N GLN A 206 20.88 8.52 25.57
CA GLN A 206 21.40 8.90 26.87
C GLN A 206 20.70 8.13 27.99
N SER A 207 19.36 8.05 27.94
CA SER A 207 18.58 7.26 28.90
C SER A 207 18.94 5.78 28.83
N VAL A 208 18.99 5.17 27.64
CA VAL A 208 19.26 3.74 27.46
C VAL A 208 20.69 3.37 27.87
N ALA A 209 21.68 4.14 27.42
CA ALA A 209 23.08 3.81 27.65
C ALA A 209 23.58 4.14 29.06
N PHE A 210 23.12 5.24 29.67
CA PHE A 210 23.72 5.75 30.91
C PHE A 210 22.81 5.67 32.15
N ASN A 211 21.52 5.35 32.01
CA ASN A 211 20.67 5.18 33.18
C ASN A 211 21.01 3.86 33.90
N PRO A 212 21.46 3.90 35.16
CA PRO A 212 21.87 2.70 35.89
C PRO A 212 20.72 1.71 36.10
N ARG A 213 19.46 2.15 36.03
CA ARG A 213 18.26 1.31 36.16
C ARG A 213 18.08 0.28 35.04
N TRP A 214 18.81 0.43 33.92
CA TRP A 214 18.83 -0.59 32.87
C TRP A 214 19.68 -1.82 33.25
N GLU A 215 20.56 -1.68 34.24
CA GLU A 215 21.39 -2.76 34.79
C GLU A 215 21.99 -3.68 33.70
N TRP A 216 22.79 -3.11 32.80
CA TRP A 216 23.39 -3.83 31.66
C TRP A 216 24.17 -5.09 32.04
N GLY A 217 24.71 -5.16 33.26
CA GLY A 217 25.34 -6.38 33.79
C GLY A 217 24.34 -7.52 34.01
N VAL A 218 23.16 -7.22 34.54
CA VAL A 218 22.05 -8.18 34.70
C VAL A 218 21.55 -8.63 33.34
N PHE A 219 21.35 -7.69 32.40
CA PHE A 219 21.00 -8.00 31.02
C PHE A 219 22.00 -8.99 30.40
N ALA A 220 23.30 -8.69 30.45
CA ALA A 220 24.34 -9.52 29.84
C ALA A 220 24.40 -10.93 30.44
N ARG A 221 24.18 -11.05 31.76
CA ARG A 221 24.10 -12.35 32.45
C ARG A 221 22.95 -13.21 31.93
N TRP A 222 21.76 -12.62 31.79
CA TRP A 222 20.56 -13.36 31.38
C TRP A 222 20.45 -13.57 29.88
N PHE A 223 21.06 -12.71 29.06
CA PHE A 223 20.85 -12.69 27.61
C PHE A 223 21.15 -14.04 26.92
N PHE A 224 22.23 -14.71 27.34
CA PHE A 224 22.62 -16.04 26.86
C PHE A 224 22.42 -17.15 27.91
N ASP A 225 21.63 -16.89 28.95
CA ASP A 225 21.37 -17.90 29.98
C ASP A 225 20.63 -19.10 29.36
N PRO A 226 21.03 -20.36 29.68
CA PRO A 226 20.42 -21.55 29.11
C PRO A 226 18.90 -21.62 29.27
N VAL A 227 18.35 -21.08 30.37
CA VAL A 227 16.90 -21.09 30.62
C VAL A 227 16.17 -20.19 29.63
N ILE A 228 16.72 -18.99 29.36
CA ILE A 228 16.21 -18.06 28.35
C ILE A 228 16.31 -18.65 26.94
N LEU A 229 17.45 -19.27 26.61
CA LEU A 229 17.65 -19.91 25.31
C LEU A 229 16.71 -21.11 25.09
N SER A 230 16.37 -21.84 26.16
CA SER A 230 15.36 -22.90 26.11
C SER A 230 13.97 -22.33 25.80
N GLY A 231 13.58 -21.24 26.47
CA GLY A 231 12.31 -20.54 26.20
C GLY A 231 12.26 -19.97 24.78
N LEU A 232 13.37 -19.39 24.30
CA LEU A 232 13.55 -18.96 22.92
C LEU A 232 13.33 -20.12 21.93
N GLY A 233 13.91 -21.29 22.22
CA GLY A 233 13.72 -22.50 21.43
C GLY A 233 12.25 -22.90 21.33
N GLN A 234 11.50 -22.82 22.43
CA GLN A 234 10.05 -23.09 22.44
C GLN A 234 9.26 -22.07 21.62
N THR A 235 9.59 -20.77 21.72
CA THR A 235 8.99 -19.72 20.89
C THR A 235 9.21 -19.98 19.39
N LEU A 236 10.44 -20.35 19.01
CA LEU A 236 10.77 -20.69 17.61
C LEU A 236 10.04 -21.95 17.15
N LEU A 237 9.95 -22.98 18.00
CA LEU A 237 9.23 -24.22 17.69
C LEU A 237 7.73 -23.99 17.50
N LEU A 238 7.09 -23.21 18.38
CA LEU A 238 5.69 -22.81 18.25
C LEU A 238 5.45 -22.02 16.96
N THR A 239 6.35 -21.08 16.65
CA THR A 239 6.27 -20.28 15.42
C THR A 239 6.37 -21.17 14.18
N LEU A 240 7.32 -22.11 14.17
CA LEU A 240 7.54 -23.03 13.05
C LEU A 240 6.33 -23.96 12.84
N ILE A 241 5.91 -24.67 13.88
CA ILE A 241 4.78 -25.60 13.80
C ILE A 241 3.48 -24.84 13.49
N GLY A 242 3.24 -23.74 14.18
CA GLY A 242 2.07 -22.89 13.95
C GLY A 242 2.02 -22.38 12.52
N THR A 243 3.15 -21.96 11.95
CA THR A 243 3.24 -21.55 10.54
C THR A 243 2.91 -22.71 9.60
N LEU A 244 3.56 -23.86 9.76
CA LEU A 244 3.36 -25.02 8.89
C LEU A 244 1.90 -25.49 8.89
N LEU A 245 1.32 -25.65 10.08
CA LEU A 245 -0.07 -26.06 10.20
C LEU A 245 -1.02 -24.99 9.66
N SER A 246 -0.76 -23.71 9.91
CA SER A 246 -1.62 -22.63 9.43
C SER A 246 -1.61 -22.47 7.91
N VAL A 247 -0.47 -22.72 7.25
CA VAL A 247 -0.41 -22.76 5.79
C VAL A 247 -1.23 -23.93 5.24
N VAL A 248 -1.14 -25.11 5.87
CA VAL A 248 -1.92 -26.29 5.46
C VAL A 248 -3.42 -26.06 5.67
N PHE A 249 -3.85 -25.76 6.90
CA PHE A 249 -5.26 -25.54 7.22
C PHE A 249 -5.82 -24.29 6.54
N GLY A 250 -5.06 -23.20 6.50
CA GLY A 250 -5.43 -21.98 5.81
C GLY A 250 -5.60 -22.19 4.30
N GLY A 251 -4.72 -22.99 3.68
CA GLY A 251 -4.87 -23.40 2.29
C GLY A 251 -6.16 -24.20 2.05
N LEU A 252 -6.46 -25.19 2.89
CA LEU A 252 -7.70 -25.97 2.80
C LEU A 252 -8.94 -25.10 2.97
N LEU A 253 -8.93 -24.19 3.95
CA LEU A 253 -10.02 -23.23 4.20
C LEU A 253 -10.19 -22.25 3.03
N ALA A 254 -9.11 -21.78 2.43
CA ALA A 254 -9.16 -20.92 1.25
C ALA A 254 -9.79 -21.65 0.05
N LEU A 255 -9.44 -22.92 -0.17
CA LEU A 255 -10.05 -23.74 -1.21
C LEU A 255 -11.54 -23.97 -0.94
N ALA A 256 -11.93 -24.24 0.31
CA ALA A 256 -13.33 -24.37 0.70
C ALA A 256 -14.11 -23.06 0.46
N ARG A 257 -13.49 -21.89 0.75
CA ARG A 257 -14.04 -20.55 0.46
C ARG A 257 -14.15 -20.22 -1.02
N LEU A 258 -13.32 -20.80 -1.88
CA LEU A 258 -13.36 -20.62 -3.33
C LEU A 258 -14.24 -21.67 -4.03
N SER A 259 -14.70 -22.69 -3.30
CA SER A 259 -15.57 -23.73 -3.82
C SER A 259 -16.96 -23.19 -4.19
N SER A 260 -17.56 -23.77 -5.23
CA SER A 260 -18.95 -23.52 -5.62
C SER A 260 -19.95 -24.19 -4.68
N SER A 261 -19.51 -25.12 -3.83
CA SER A 261 -20.38 -25.76 -2.83
C SER A 261 -20.75 -24.77 -1.74
N TRP A 262 -22.06 -24.47 -1.64
CA TRP A 262 -22.61 -23.56 -0.64
C TRP A 262 -22.24 -23.98 0.79
N LEU A 263 -22.21 -25.29 1.08
CA LEU A 263 -21.91 -25.82 2.42
C LEU A 263 -20.44 -25.59 2.78
N LEU A 264 -19.50 -25.99 1.92
CA LEU A 264 -18.07 -25.77 2.16
C LEU A 264 -17.74 -24.28 2.29
N ASN A 265 -18.34 -23.47 1.42
CA ASN A 265 -18.15 -22.03 1.44
C ASN A 265 -18.65 -21.41 2.75
N SER A 266 -19.85 -21.81 3.20
CA SER A 266 -20.50 -21.27 4.40
C SER A 266 -19.78 -21.72 5.67
N LEU A 267 -19.40 -22.99 5.78
CA LEU A 267 -18.64 -23.50 6.93
C LEU A 267 -17.28 -22.83 7.05
N ALA A 268 -16.54 -22.71 5.94
CA ALA A 268 -15.26 -22.03 5.95
C ALA A 268 -15.41 -20.53 6.23
N TRP A 269 -16.47 -19.89 5.73
CA TRP A 269 -16.79 -18.51 6.07
C TRP A 269 -17.05 -18.34 7.57
N GLY A 270 -17.86 -19.21 8.17
CA GLY A 270 -18.17 -19.19 9.60
C GLY A 270 -16.93 -19.41 10.47
N TYR A 271 -16.08 -20.37 10.10
CA TYR A 271 -14.79 -20.59 10.76
C TYR A 271 -13.90 -19.34 10.71
N ILE A 272 -13.71 -18.77 9.51
CA ILE A 272 -12.83 -17.61 9.32
C ILE A 272 -13.37 -16.40 10.08
N TRP A 273 -14.68 -16.15 9.99
CA TRP A 273 -15.35 -15.08 10.73
C TRP A 273 -15.13 -15.23 12.24
N LEU A 274 -15.35 -16.42 12.78
CA LEU A 274 -15.21 -16.68 14.22
C LEU A 274 -13.78 -16.43 14.71
N PHE A 275 -12.80 -17.11 14.13
CA PHE A 275 -11.42 -17.09 14.63
C PHE A 275 -10.67 -15.79 14.33
N ARG A 276 -11.09 -15.02 13.33
CA ARG A 276 -10.57 -13.65 13.13
C ARG A 276 -11.19 -12.65 14.10
N SER A 277 -12.41 -12.89 14.56
CA SER A 277 -13.12 -11.98 15.46
C SER A 277 -12.79 -12.22 16.94
N LEU A 278 -12.37 -13.43 17.30
CA LEU A 278 -11.98 -13.77 18.67
C LEU A 278 -10.54 -13.32 18.98
N PRO A 279 -10.30 -12.69 20.15
CA PRO A 279 -8.94 -12.48 20.63
C PRO A 279 -8.21 -13.82 20.85
N LEU A 280 -6.97 -13.93 20.40
CA LEU A 280 -6.16 -15.14 20.55
C LEU A 280 -6.10 -15.64 22.00
N ILE A 281 -5.95 -14.73 22.96
CA ILE A 281 -5.89 -15.09 24.39
C ILE A 281 -7.16 -15.79 24.87
N VAL A 282 -8.34 -15.37 24.37
CA VAL A 282 -9.62 -16.00 24.71
C VAL A 282 -9.68 -17.42 24.15
N VAL A 283 -9.25 -17.61 22.89
CA VAL A 283 -9.17 -18.94 22.26
C VAL A 283 -8.25 -19.87 23.06
N LEU A 284 -7.07 -19.39 23.46
CA LEU A 284 -6.13 -20.18 24.25
C LEU A 284 -6.70 -20.59 25.62
N ILE A 285 -7.32 -19.64 26.34
CA ILE A 285 -7.93 -19.91 27.64
C ILE A 285 -9.06 -20.95 27.51
N ILE A 286 -9.95 -20.79 26.52
CA ILE A 286 -11.06 -21.72 26.29
C ILE A 286 -10.53 -23.13 26.00
N LEU A 287 -9.54 -23.26 25.11
CA LEU A 287 -8.96 -24.56 24.76
C LEU A 287 -8.25 -25.22 25.93
N TYR A 288 -7.53 -24.45 26.75
CA TYR A 288 -6.85 -24.98 27.93
C TYR A 288 -7.81 -25.45 29.01
N ASN A 289 -8.95 -24.77 29.14
CA ASN A 289 -9.99 -25.10 30.11
C ASN A 289 -11.11 -25.97 29.52
N PHE A 290 -10.87 -26.60 28.37
CA PHE A 290 -11.88 -27.39 27.66
C PHE A 290 -12.42 -28.56 28.51
N SER A 291 -11.61 -29.09 29.43
CA SER A 291 -12.03 -30.13 30.37
C SER A 291 -13.11 -29.69 31.37
N TYR A 292 -13.29 -28.39 31.60
CA TYR A 292 -14.39 -27.90 32.42
C TYR A 292 -15.74 -27.92 31.70
N LEU A 293 -15.72 -27.97 30.37
CA LEU A 293 -16.95 -28.06 29.56
C LEU A 293 -17.31 -29.52 29.28
N TYR A 294 -16.32 -30.39 29.12
CA TYR A 294 -16.51 -31.80 28.80
C TYR A 294 -15.51 -32.69 29.56
N ASP A 295 -16.00 -33.56 30.44
CA ASP A 295 -15.16 -34.46 31.24
C ASP A 295 -14.44 -35.51 30.39
N THR A 296 -15.11 -36.02 29.36
CA THR A 296 -14.55 -37.02 28.43
C THR A 296 -14.81 -36.66 26.98
N LEU A 297 -13.84 -36.95 26.12
CA LEU A 297 -13.97 -36.92 24.68
C LEU A 297 -14.21 -38.35 24.18
N THR A 298 -15.42 -38.62 23.72
CA THR A 298 -15.79 -39.90 23.13
C THR A 298 -15.60 -39.86 21.62
N ILE A 299 -14.87 -40.83 21.09
CA ILE A 299 -14.75 -41.04 19.65
C ILE A 299 -15.78 -42.11 19.29
N GLY A 300 -16.84 -41.70 18.62
CA GLY A 300 -17.99 -42.53 18.28
C GLY A 300 -18.80 -41.89 17.16
N ILE A 301 -19.93 -42.49 16.81
CA ILE A 301 -20.89 -41.82 15.92
C ILE A 301 -21.72 -40.87 16.79
N PRO A 302 -21.66 -39.54 16.54
CA PRO A 302 -22.43 -38.58 17.31
C PRO A 302 -23.91 -38.95 17.30
N PHE A 303 -24.60 -38.74 18.44
CA PHE A 303 -26.03 -39.06 18.62
C PHE A 303 -26.37 -40.56 18.55
N THR A 304 -25.39 -41.44 18.74
CA THR A 304 -25.61 -42.89 18.87
C THR A 304 -24.86 -43.47 20.08
N HIS A 305 -25.14 -44.73 20.43
CA HIS A 305 -24.45 -45.45 21.50
C HIS A 305 -23.12 -46.08 21.07
N VAL A 306 -22.74 -45.98 19.80
CA VAL A 306 -21.52 -46.61 19.28
C VAL A 306 -20.33 -45.73 19.64
N GLN A 307 -19.52 -46.19 20.61
CA GLN A 307 -18.30 -45.53 21.05
C GLN A 307 -17.11 -46.48 20.79
N TRP A 308 -16.11 -45.98 20.08
CA TRP A 308 -14.86 -46.70 19.81
C TRP A 308 -13.78 -46.42 20.86
N GLY A 309 -13.90 -45.32 21.61
CA GLY A 309 -13.01 -44.98 22.71
C GLY A 309 -13.49 -43.76 23.48
N SER A 310 -13.08 -43.65 24.75
CA SER A 310 -13.35 -42.50 25.61
C SER A 310 -12.06 -42.06 26.27
N PHE A 311 -11.73 -40.79 26.15
CA PHE A 311 -10.52 -40.20 26.70
C PHE A 311 -10.89 -39.10 27.69
N ALA A 312 -10.27 -39.11 28.88
CA ALA A 312 -10.46 -38.02 29.83
C ALA A 312 -9.86 -36.74 29.25
N THR A 313 -10.67 -35.70 29.09
CA THR A 313 -10.30 -34.47 28.38
C THR A 313 -9.06 -33.80 28.96
N ILE A 314 -8.86 -33.91 30.29
CA ILE A 314 -7.68 -33.40 31.00
C ILE A 314 -6.34 -33.98 30.47
N ASN A 315 -6.37 -35.17 29.89
CA ASN A 315 -5.19 -35.85 29.35
C ASN A 315 -5.02 -35.62 27.84
N VAL A 316 -5.97 -34.94 27.18
CA VAL A 316 -5.98 -34.80 25.71
C VAL A 316 -5.09 -33.66 25.24
N LEU A 317 -5.07 -32.53 25.96
CA LEU A 317 -4.31 -31.34 25.55
C LEU A 317 -3.42 -30.81 26.69
N GLY A 318 -2.12 -31.06 26.59
CA GLY A 318 -1.12 -30.37 27.41
C GLY A 318 -0.87 -28.93 26.94
N GLN A 319 -0.17 -28.12 27.74
CA GLN A 319 0.11 -26.70 27.44
C GLN A 319 0.65 -26.47 26.03
N PHE A 320 1.65 -27.26 25.60
CA PHE A 320 2.25 -27.16 24.28
C PHE A 320 1.24 -27.47 23.16
N SER A 321 0.49 -28.57 23.26
CA SER A 321 -0.51 -28.96 22.27
C SER A 321 -1.63 -27.92 22.17
N THR A 322 -2.10 -27.40 23.32
CA THR A 322 -3.09 -26.32 23.38
C THR A 322 -2.58 -25.05 22.69
N ALA A 323 -1.33 -24.66 22.94
CA ALA A 323 -0.70 -23.52 22.29
C ALA A 323 -0.66 -23.70 20.77
N VAL A 324 -0.18 -24.86 20.30
CA VAL A 324 -0.12 -25.18 18.86
C VAL A 324 -1.51 -25.13 18.23
N VAL A 325 -2.51 -25.75 18.85
CA VAL A 325 -3.89 -25.76 18.33
C VAL A 325 -4.47 -24.35 18.30
N GLY A 326 -4.40 -23.60 19.40
CA GLY A 326 -4.97 -22.25 19.49
C GLY A 326 -4.32 -21.28 18.51
N LEU A 327 -2.98 -21.28 18.42
CA LEU A 327 -2.23 -20.50 17.44
C LEU A 327 -2.63 -20.89 16.01
N THR A 328 -2.68 -22.18 15.70
CA THR A 328 -3.04 -22.69 14.36
C THR A 328 -4.46 -22.31 13.97
N LEU A 329 -5.43 -22.42 14.88
CA LEU A 329 -6.82 -22.12 14.58
C LEU A 329 -6.99 -20.66 14.16
N VAL A 330 -6.45 -19.73 14.97
CA VAL A 330 -6.50 -18.30 14.68
C VAL A 330 -5.71 -17.98 13.41
N GLN A 331 -4.45 -18.43 13.35
CA GLN A 331 -3.54 -18.09 12.26
C GLN A 331 -3.98 -18.67 10.91
N SER A 332 -4.57 -19.87 10.88
CA SER A 332 -5.10 -20.46 9.65
C SER A 332 -6.26 -19.65 9.06
N ALA A 333 -7.07 -19.00 9.89
CA ALA A 333 -8.14 -18.11 9.43
C ALA A 333 -7.61 -16.84 8.75
N TYR A 334 -6.54 -16.25 9.29
CA TYR A 334 -5.83 -15.13 8.64
C TYR A 334 -5.16 -15.57 7.34
N THR A 335 -4.48 -16.71 7.36
CA THR A 335 -3.80 -17.30 6.20
C THR A 335 -4.77 -17.65 5.08
N ALA A 336 -5.94 -18.21 5.41
CA ALA A 336 -6.98 -18.54 4.44
C ALA A 336 -7.48 -17.30 3.68
N GLU A 337 -7.65 -16.19 4.38
CA GLU A 337 -8.12 -14.95 3.78
C GLU A 337 -7.08 -14.30 2.87
N ILE A 338 -5.79 -14.41 3.23
CA ILE A 338 -4.68 -13.97 2.38
C ILE A 338 -4.61 -14.81 1.11
N ILE A 339 -4.69 -16.13 1.22
CA ILE A 339 -4.68 -17.03 0.06
C ILE A 339 -5.89 -16.72 -0.83
N ARG A 340 -7.10 -16.67 -0.26
CA ARG A 340 -8.33 -16.34 -0.98
C ARG A 340 -8.23 -14.99 -1.69
N GLY A 341 -7.76 -13.95 -1.00
CA GLY A 341 -7.56 -12.61 -1.54
C GLY A 341 -6.55 -12.60 -2.69
N GLY A 342 -5.46 -13.37 -2.57
CA GLY A 342 -4.46 -13.50 -3.62
C GLY A 342 -4.98 -14.18 -4.89
N PHE A 343 -5.85 -15.17 -4.78
CA PHE A 343 -6.50 -15.78 -5.94
C PHE A 343 -7.51 -14.82 -6.60
N LEU A 344 -8.32 -14.12 -5.80
CA LEU A 344 -9.30 -13.16 -6.31
C LEU A 344 -8.65 -11.89 -6.90
N GLY A 345 -7.42 -11.59 -6.50
CA GLY A 345 -6.64 -10.47 -7.06
C GLY A 345 -6.08 -10.75 -8.47
N VAL A 346 -6.14 -11.98 -8.98
CA VAL A 346 -5.73 -12.30 -10.35
C VAL A 346 -6.85 -11.92 -11.32
N ASP A 347 -6.49 -11.19 -12.38
CA ASP A 347 -7.41 -10.72 -13.42
C ASP A 347 -8.27 -11.85 -14.00
N HIS A 348 -9.59 -11.63 -14.10
CA HIS A 348 -10.54 -12.65 -14.55
C HIS A 348 -10.30 -13.07 -16.02
N GLY A 349 -9.78 -12.16 -16.85
CA GLY A 349 -9.41 -12.46 -18.23
C GLY A 349 -8.32 -13.53 -18.34
N GLN A 350 -7.47 -13.72 -17.33
CA GLN A 350 -6.52 -14.86 -17.29
C GLN A 350 -7.24 -16.21 -17.15
N TYR A 351 -8.33 -16.24 -16.39
CA TYR A 351 -9.14 -17.44 -16.21
C TYR A 351 -9.90 -17.77 -17.50
N GLU A 352 -10.49 -16.76 -18.15
CA GLU A 352 -11.22 -16.89 -19.41
C GLU A 352 -10.31 -17.26 -20.58
N ALA A 353 -9.17 -16.58 -20.74
CA ALA A 353 -8.21 -16.85 -21.82
C ALA A 353 -7.67 -18.29 -21.75
N ALA A 354 -7.31 -18.75 -20.54
CA ALA A 354 -6.84 -20.11 -20.38
C ALA A 354 -7.96 -21.16 -20.57
N ALA A 355 -9.21 -20.82 -20.24
CA ALA A 355 -10.37 -21.67 -20.54
C ALA A 355 -10.62 -21.76 -22.05
N ALA A 356 -10.51 -20.64 -22.78
CA ALA A 356 -10.67 -20.58 -24.23
C ALA A 356 -9.62 -21.41 -24.98
N LEU A 357 -8.43 -21.57 -24.39
CA LEU A 357 -7.38 -22.48 -24.88
C LEU A 357 -7.62 -23.96 -24.52
N GLY A 358 -8.76 -24.30 -23.92
CA GLY A 358 -9.11 -25.67 -23.53
C GLY A 358 -8.25 -26.24 -22.38
N LEU A 359 -7.56 -25.38 -21.61
CA LEU A 359 -6.72 -25.86 -20.52
C LEU A 359 -7.57 -26.38 -19.37
N PRO A 360 -7.30 -27.61 -18.87
CA PRO A 360 -8.01 -28.16 -17.73
C PRO A 360 -7.76 -27.29 -16.49
N ALA A 361 -8.75 -27.23 -15.59
CA ALA A 361 -8.75 -26.34 -14.43
C ALA A 361 -7.47 -26.47 -13.59
N TRP A 362 -6.96 -27.69 -13.37
CA TRP A 362 -5.74 -27.89 -12.60
C TRP A 362 -4.51 -27.25 -13.26
N ARG A 363 -4.36 -27.32 -14.60
CA ARG A 363 -3.24 -26.70 -15.32
C ARG A 363 -3.36 -25.20 -15.29
N ARG A 364 -4.58 -24.69 -15.50
CA ARG A 364 -4.91 -23.28 -15.41
C ARG A 364 -4.51 -22.72 -14.04
N THR A 365 -4.95 -23.39 -12.98
CA THR A 365 -4.66 -23.00 -11.60
C THR A 365 -3.18 -23.09 -11.28
N LEU A 366 -2.53 -24.25 -11.47
CA LEU A 366 -1.14 -24.44 -11.01
C LEU A 366 -0.10 -23.72 -11.87
N ARG A 367 -0.32 -23.59 -13.19
CA ARG A 367 0.71 -23.04 -14.10
C ARG A 367 0.49 -21.57 -14.47
N ILE A 368 -0.72 -21.05 -14.35
CA ILE A 368 -1.05 -19.68 -14.79
C ILE A 368 -1.44 -18.82 -13.60
N ILE A 369 -2.46 -19.24 -12.85
CA ILE A 369 -3.05 -18.41 -11.79
C ILE A 369 -2.18 -18.39 -10.52
N LEU A 370 -1.81 -19.57 -10.00
CA LEU A 370 -1.09 -19.71 -8.74
C LEU A 370 0.24 -18.92 -8.74
N PRO A 371 1.08 -18.94 -9.80
CA PRO A 371 2.30 -18.13 -9.83
C PRO A 371 2.05 -16.61 -9.78
N GLN A 372 0.87 -16.15 -10.21
CA GLN A 372 0.47 -14.75 -10.13
C GLN A 372 -0.07 -14.44 -8.73
N ALA A 373 -1.01 -15.24 -8.23
CA ALA A 373 -1.57 -15.12 -6.90
C ALA A 373 -0.48 -15.16 -5.80
N LEU A 374 0.53 -16.01 -5.97
CA LEU A 374 1.64 -16.18 -5.02
C LEU A 374 2.42 -14.88 -4.77
N ARG A 375 2.45 -13.95 -5.74
CA ARG A 375 3.13 -12.65 -5.61
C ARG A 375 2.46 -11.73 -4.59
N THR A 376 1.15 -11.84 -4.48
CA THR A 376 0.34 -11.14 -3.47
C THR A 376 0.23 -11.92 -2.17
N ILE A 377 0.20 -13.26 -2.23
CA ILE A 377 0.05 -14.13 -1.05
C ILE A 377 1.32 -14.10 -0.19
N LEU A 378 2.51 -14.23 -0.78
CA LEU A 378 3.75 -14.39 -0.01
C LEU A 378 4.09 -13.20 0.89
N PRO A 379 4.10 -11.94 0.42
CA PRO A 379 4.42 -10.80 1.28
C PRO A 379 3.48 -10.71 2.49
N ALA A 380 2.18 -10.87 2.27
CA ALA A 380 1.19 -10.88 3.34
C ALA A 380 1.35 -12.11 4.27
N GLY A 381 1.64 -13.29 3.71
CA GLY A 381 1.87 -14.51 4.48
C GLY A 381 3.10 -14.39 5.41
N PHE A 382 4.19 -13.79 4.94
CA PHE A 382 5.36 -13.52 5.78
C PHE A 382 5.06 -12.51 6.89
N ASN A 383 4.29 -11.46 6.60
CA ASN A 383 3.84 -10.53 7.64
C ASN A 383 3.05 -11.27 8.74
N GLU A 384 2.20 -12.22 8.37
CA GLU A 384 1.47 -13.05 9.34
C GLU A 384 2.38 -14.00 10.12
N ILE A 385 3.45 -14.54 9.52
CA ILE A 385 4.45 -15.35 10.25
C ILE A 385 5.18 -14.49 11.30
N ILE A 386 5.54 -13.25 10.95
CA ILE A 386 6.16 -12.29 11.88
C ILE A 386 5.19 -11.93 13.01
N SER A 387 3.91 -11.73 12.68
CA SER A 387 2.86 -11.50 13.67
C SER A 387 2.66 -12.70 14.59
N LEU A 388 2.69 -13.93 14.06
CA LEU A 388 2.62 -15.17 14.84
C LEU A 388 3.79 -15.29 15.81
N ALA A 389 5.02 -15.00 15.36
CA ALA A 389 6.22 -15.07 16.20
C ALA A 389 6.15 -14.13 17.41
N LYS A 390 5.57 -12.94 17.25
CA LYS A 390 5.26 -12.02 18.37
C LYS A 390 4.07 -12.52 19.18
N GLY A 391 3.07 -13.09 18.51
CA GLY A 391 1.83 -13.60 19.09
C GLY A 391 2.04 -14.81 20.01
N THR A 392 3.13 -15.58 19.86
CA THR A 392 3.46 -16.67 20.80
C THR A 392 3.61 -16.16 22.24
N ALA A 393 3.97 -14.89 22.43
CA ALA A 393 4.04 -14.28 23.76
C ALA A 393 2.71 -14.38 24.51
N MET A 394 1.56 -14.41 23.81
CA MET A 394 0.23 -14.58 24.42
C MET A 394 0.02 -15.97 25.04
N VAL A 395 0.85 -16.95 24.68
CA VAL A 395 0.81 -18.31 25.23
C VAL A 395 1.23 -18.34 26.71
N TYR A 396 1.87 -17.28 27.23
CA TYR A 396 2.19 -17.15 28.65
C TYR A 396 0.98 -17.39 29.58
N VAL A 397 -0.24 -17.10 29.10
CA VAL A 397 -1.48 -17.34 29.86
C VAL A 397 -1.71 -18.81 30.19
N LEU A 398 -1.10 -19.73 29.43
CA LEU A 398 -1.13 -21.16 29.66
C LEU A 398 -0.08 -21.64 30.66
N ALA A 399 0.73 -20.73 31.21
CA ALA A 399 1.92 -21.03 31.99
C ALA A 399 2.93 -21.95 31.26
N MET A 400 3.00 -21.82 29.94
CA MET A 400 3.95 -22.57 29.11
C MET A 400 5.32 -21.87 29.10
N PRO A 401 6.44 -22.59 29.28
CA PRO A 401 7.78 -22.01 29.32
C PRO A 401 8.32 -21.65 27.92
N GLU A 402 7.65 -20.71 27.24
CA GLU A 402 8.21 -19.98 26.10
C GLU A 402 8.94 -18.70 26.57
N LEU A 403 9.56 -17.96 25.66
CA LEU A 403 10.48 -16.87 25.98
C LEU A 403 9.88 -15.83 26.94
N PHE A 404 8.70 -15.30 26.64
CA PHE A 404 8.10 -14.23 27.44
C PHE A 404 7.67 -14.73 28.83
N TYR A 405 7.04 -15.90 28.92
CA TYR A 405 6.71 -16.52 30.21
C TYR A 405 7.95 -16.78 31.07
N THR A 406 9.02 -17.29 30.45
CA THR A 406 10.28 -17.59 31.15
C THR A 406 10.88 -16.31 31.75
N ILE A 407 10.92 -15.24 30.96
CA ILE A 407 11.31 -13.90 31.41
C ILE A 407 10.43 -13.43 32.56
N GLN A 408 9.11 -13.61 32.44
CA GLN A 408 8.14 -13.22 33.46
C GLN A 408 8.38 -13.91 34.79
N MET A 409 8.60 -15.22 34.75
CA MET A 409 8.86 -16.03 35.94
C MET A 409 10.16 -15.58 36.62
N ILE A 410 11.22 -15.35 35.84
CA ILE A 410 12.51 -14.91 36.38
C ILE A 410 12.37 -13.53 37.03
N TYR A 411 11.84 -12.53 36.32
CA TYR A 411 11.79 -11.18 36.87
C TYR A 411 10.81 -11.06 38.05
N ASN A 412 9.73 -11.85 38.09
CA ASN A 412 8.82 -11.86 39.24
C ASN A 412 9.52 -12.42 40.48
N ARG A 413 10.49 -13.31 40.30
CA ARG A 413 11.29 -13.89 41.40
C ARG A 413 12.46 -13.01 41.81
N THR A 414 13.20 -12.46 40.85
CA THR A 414 14.41 -11.66 41.11
C THR A 414 14.12 -10.18 41.33
N GLN A 415 12.92 -9.71 40.96
CA GLN A 415 12.51 -8.30 40.91
C GLN A 415 13.33 -7.46 39.90
N GLU A 416 14.08 -8.10 38.99
CA GLU A 416 14.86 -7.48 37.91
C GLU A 416 13.98 -7.23 36.66
N VAL A 417 12.90 -6.46 36.80
CA VAL A 417 11.84 -6.32 35.76
C VAL A 417 12.38 -5.74 34.45
N ILE A 418 13.01 -4.57 34.50
CA ILE A 418 13.43 -3.84 33.30
C ILE A 418 14.52 -4.60 32.50
N PRO A 419 15.62 -5.09 33.12
CA PRO A 419 16.66 -5.81 32.39
C PRO A 419 16.15 -7.08 31.69
N LEU A 420 15.26 -7.83 32.34
CA LEU A 420 14.70 -9.06 31.78
C LEU A 420 13.70 -8.77 30.65
N LEU A 421 12.89 -7.71 30.77
CA LEU A 421 12.04 -7.26 29.66
C LEU A 421 12.87 -6.80 28.45
N MET A 422 14.04 -6.17 28.66
CA MET A 422 14.96 -5.87 27.57
C MET A 422 15.49 -7.13 26.89
N VAL A 423 15.87 -8.17 27.66
CA VAL A 423 16.30 -9.46 27.09
C VAL A 423 15.23 -9.99 26.15
N GLY A 424 13.97 -9.98 26.58
CA GLY A 424 12.83 -10.37 25.74
C GLY A 424 12.67 -9.50 24.51
N ALA A 425 12.70 -8.18 24.67
CA ALA A 425 12.56 -7.24 23.56
C ALA A 425 13.65 -7.43 22.49
N VAL A 426 14.91 -7.61 22.90
CA VAL A 426 16.03 -7.84 21.98
C VAL A 426 15.91 -9.19 21.28
N TRP A 427 15.51 -10.25 21.98
CA TRP A 427 15.30 -11.56 21.35
C TRP A 427 14.12 -11.56 20.37
N TYR A 428 12.96 -10.96 20.71
CA TYR A 428 11.86 -10.80 19.76
C TYR A 428 12.28 -9.93 18.56
N LEU A 429 13.07 -8.88 18.77
CA LEU A 429 13.64 -8.08 17.68
C LEU A 429 14.57 -8.92 16.80
N ALA A 430 15.41 -9.77 17.39
CA ALA A 430 16.28 -10.68 16.64
C ALA A 430 15.47 -11.67 15.79
N ILE A 431 14.47 -12.33 16.38
CA ILE A 431 13.57 -13.26 15.67
C ILE A 431 12.89 -12.56 14.50
N THR A 432 12.25 -11.41 14.76
CA THR A 432 11.51 -10.67 13.73
C THR A 432 12.42 -10.10 12.65
N SER A 433 13.66 -9.71 12.98
CA SER A 433 14.66 -9.26 12.01
C SER A 433 15.11 -10.40 11.09
N VAL A 434 15.35 -11.60 11.65
CA VAL A 434 15.70 -12.79 10.85
C VAL A 434 14.54 -13.17 9.92
N LEU A 435 13.30 -13.19 10.42
CA LEU A 435 12.12 -13.47 9.60
C LEU A 435 11.91 -12.41 8.51
N SER A 436 12.12 -11.12 8.83
CA SER A 436 12.03 -10.01 7.86
C SER A 436 13.13 -10.12 6.78
N LEU A 437 14.33 -10.56 7.15
CA LEU A 437 15.39 -10.83 6.18
C LEU A 437 15.01 -11.99 5.24
N ILE A 438 14.46 -13.09 5.79
CA ILE A 438 13.96 -14.20 4.97
C ILE A 438 12.87 -13.73 4.01
N GLN A 439 11.90 -12.94 4.50
CA GLN A 439 10.87 -12.32 3.67
C GLN A 439 11.48 -11.51 2.53
N HIS A 440 12.42 -10.60 2.83
CA HIS A 440 13.08 -9.77 1.82
C HIS A 440 13.80 -10.60 0.74
N LEU A 441 14.50 -11.66 1.15
CA LEU A 441 15.20 -12.56 0.23
C LEU A 441 14.24 -13.30 -0.70
N VAL A 442 13.10 -13.78 -0.17
CA VAL A 442 12.07 -14.46 -0.95
C VAL A 442 11.39 -13.49 -1.91
N GLU A 443 10.97 -12.31 -1.44
CA GLU A 443 10.36 -11.27 -2.29
C GLU A 443 11.27 -10.85 -3.44
N ARG A 444 12.56 -10.63 -3.15
CA ARG A 444 13.56 -10.31 -4.18
C ARG A 444 13.73 -11.44 -5.20
N ALA A 445 13.59 -12.70 -4.78
CA ALA A 445 13.62 -13.83 -5.70
C ALA A 445 12.42 -13.84 -6.66
N LEU A 446 11.22 -13.53 -6.19
CA LEU A 446 10.02 -13.42 -7.04
C LEU A 446 10.09 -12.22 -8.01
N ALA A 447 10.55 -11.07 -7.55
CA ALA A 447 10.64 -9.84 -8.37
C ALA A 447 11.57 -9.98 -9.59
N ARG A 448 12.60 -10.85 -9.52
CA ARG A 448 13.51 -11.11 -10.66
C ARG A 448 12.79 -11.73 -11.87
N SER A 449 11.67 -12.41 -11.67
CA SER A 449 10.86 -13.01 -12.74
C SER A 449 10.19 -11.94 -13.63
N GLU A 450 9.79 -10.81 -13.05
CA GLU A 450 9.12 -9.71 -13.77
C GLU A 450 10.06 -8.97 -14.71
N ARG A 451 11.27 -8.63 -14.24
CA ARG A 451 12.27 -7.96 -15.08
C ARG A 451 12.62 -8.80 -16.30
N ARG A 452 12.73 -10.12 -16.16
CA ARG A 452 13.08 -11.01 -17.27
C ARG A 452 11.97 -11.11 -18.31
N SER A 453 10.70 -11.16 -17.87
CA SER A 453 9.54 -11.16 -18.76
C SER A 453 9.40 -9.84 -19.53
N ALA A 454 9.51 -8.68 -18.85
CA ALA A 454 9.42 -7.36 -19.48
C ALA A 454 10.55 -7.10 -20.50
N ILE A 455 11.77 -7.55 -20.20
CA ILE A 455 12.91 -7.47 -21.13
C ILE A 455 12.66 -8.32 -22.39
N ASN A 456 12.07 -9.52 -22.24
CA ASN A 456 11.76 -10.39 -23.37
C ASN A 456 10.63 -9.83 -24.26
N THR A 457 9.57 -9.24 -23.69
CA THR A 457 8.51 -8.57 -24.48
C THR A 457 9.08 -7.40 -25.28
N THR A 458 9.97 -6.63 -24.68
CA THR A 458 10.62 -5.48 -25.33
C THR A 458 11.50 -5.93 -26.51
N ARG A 459 12.24 -7.04 -26.37
CA ARG A 459 13.06 -7.61 -27.46
C ARG A 459 12.21 -8.14 -28.63
N VAL A 460 11.11 -8.84 -28.35
CA VAL A 460 10.22 -9.35 -29.40
C VAL A 460 9.54 -8.19 -30.14
N SER A 461 9.09 -7.15 -29.43
CA SER A 461 8.49 -5.97 -30.07
C SER A 461 9.45 -5.25 -31.03
N ARG A 462 10.75 -5.17 -30.69
CA ARG A 462 11.79 -4.62 -31.56
C ARG A 462 12.07 -5.51 -32.78
N ALA A 463 12.10 -6.83 -32.60
CA ALA A 463 12.31 -7.78 -33.69
C ALA A 463 11.14 -7.79 -34.71
N VAL A 464 9.90 -7.64 -34.23
CA VAL A 464 8.70 -7.56 -35.08
C VAL A 464 8.63 -6.22 -35.82
N LYS A 465 9.05 -5.12 -35.19
CA LYS A 465 9.14 -3.80 -35.88
C LYS A 465 10.17 -3.81 -37.02
N GLY A 466 11.26 -4.57 -36.89
CA GLY A 466 12.28 -4.71 -37.93
C GLY A 466 11.86 -5.53 -39.16
N ARG A 467 10.79 -6.33 -39.09
CA ARG A 467 10.32 -7.18 -40.20
C ARG A 467 9.16 -6.61 -41.01
N ARG A 468 8.62 -5.44 -40.65
CA ARG A 468 7.42 -4.85 -41.29
C ARG A 468 7.70 -3.76 -42.34
N GLN A 469 8.94 -3.67 -42.84
CA GLN A 469 9.33 -2.82 -43.97
C GLN A 469 9.80 -3.66 -45.18
N LEU A 470 8.96 -4.59 -45.64
CA LEU A 470 9.04 -5.05 -47.02
C LEU A 470 7.88 -4.38 -47.74
N THR A 471 8.19 -3.29 -48.46
CA THR A 471 7.30 -2.65 -49.42
C THR A 471 6.82 -3.69 -50.43
N PRO A 472 5.51 -3.75 -50.75
CA PRO A 472 5.05 -4.57 -51.87
C PRO A 472 5.74 -4.09 -53.14
N GLN A 473 6.53 -4.95 -53.79
CA GLN A 473 7.00 -4.69 -55.15
C GLN A 473 5.77 -4.65 -56.06
N GLU A 474 5.53 -3.48 -56.63
CA GLU A 474 4.50 -3.22 -57.62
C GLU A 474 4.79 -4.08 -58.86
N VAL A 475 3.80 -4.87 -59.28
CA VAL A 475 3.92 -5.74 -60.46
C VAL A 475 3.88 -4.85 -61.70
N VAL A 476 5.03 -4.68 -62.34
CA VAL A 476 5.16 -3.96 -63.61
C VAL A 476 4.46 -4.78 -64.69
N HIS A 477 3.30 -4.31 -65.14
CA HIS A 477 2.65 -4.80 -66.35
C HIS A 477 3.47 -4.34 -67.57
N VAL A 478 4.09 -5.29 -68.25
CA VAL A 478 4.69 -5.11 -69.58
C VAL A 478 3.55 -5.14 -70.61
N PRO A 479 3.36 -4.11 -71.45
CA PRO A 479 2.43 -4.20 -72.57
C PRO A 479 3.07 -5.01 -73.70
N LEU A 480 2.33 -6.01 -74.18
CA LEU A 480 2.65 -6.79 -75.38
C LEU A 480 2.59 -5.88 -76.61
N ALA A 481 3.66 -5.92 -77.41
CA ALA A 481 3.70 -5.50 -78.81
C ALA A 481 4.13 -6.71 -79.65
#